data_AF-A0AAJ2Y8R8-F1
#
_entry.id   AF-A0AAJ2Y8R8-F1
#
_cell.length_a   1.000
_cell.length_b   1.000
_cell.length_c   1.000
_cell.angle_alpha   90.00
_cell.angle_beta   90.00
_cell.angle_gamma   90.00
#
_symmetry.space_group_name_H-M   'P 1'
#
loop_
_entity.id
_entity.type
_entity.pdbx_description
1 polymer ?
#
loop_
_entity_poly.entity_id
_entity_poly.type
_entity_poly.pdbx_seq_one_letter_code
_entity_poly.pdbx_strand_id
1 'polypeptide(L)'
;MLHWVCTKCQSKNSTKESVCPACGTSFWSTQKKERRGCLLLVVMFFVVFWVIGQLSGNESDSQVNNIPSKDHISDELALSGVDKAKPYSFVRYDDISYAGRKRFKVFIVSPESQDLESRASTAMAAAIEWQKEKRADFVSVLLLPTENSEGSYRLAMVDYSPDGCGTGAVCDNKKWTILSSDVILTKSQLQSISLWNEYKKKFAGNDGILDLKEEKKLKQFISKQLNIPVKDVFTPDIFPLKKIED
;
A
#
# COMPACT_ATOMS: atom_id res chain seq x y z
N MET A 1 -2.17 -16.00 26.12
CA MET A 1 -3.17 -15.56 27.13
C MET A 1 -2.55 -14.47 27.97
N LEU A 2 -3.24 -13.33 28.12
CA LEU A 2 -2.77 -12.20 28.93
C LEU A 2 -2.99 -12.50 30.42
N HIS A 3 -1.97 -12.28 31.24
CA HIS A 3 -2.00 -12.50 32.68
C HIS A 3 -1.58 -11.22 33.42
N TRP A 4 -2.03 -11.06 34.65
CA TRP A 4 -1.57 -10.01 35.55
C TRP A 4 -1.04 -10.60 36.86
N VAL A 5 -0.14 -9.89 37.52
CA VAL A 5 0.47 -10.33 38.79
C VAL A 5 -0.16 -9.53 39.93
N CYS A 6 -0.69 -10.22 40.93
CA CYS A 6 -1.22 -9.56 42.12
C CYS A 6 -0.10 -8.93 42.94
N THR A 7 -0.17 -7.63 43.25
CA THR A 7 0.87 -6.97 44.06
C THR A 7 0.89 -7.38 45.52
N LYS A 8 -0.19 -7.99 46.03
CA LYS A 8 -0.28 -8.39 47.44
C LYS A 8 0.32 -9.77 47.70
N CYS A 9 0.06 -10.74 46.82
CA CYS A 9 0.50 -12.14 47.01
C CYS A 9 1.35 -12.68 45.84
N GLN A 10 1.67 -11.86 44.85
CA GLN A 10 2.50 -12.19 43.67
C GLN A 10 2.00 -13.38 42.82
N SER A 11 0.75 -13.81 42.99
CA SER A 11 0.16 -14.84 42.14
C SER A 11 -0.11 -14.32 40.73
N LYS A 12 0.13 -15.17 39.73
CA LYS A 12 -0.23 -14.90 38.33
C LYS A 12 -1.68 -15.29 38.11
N ASN A 13 -2.51 -14.30 37.77
CA ASN A 13 -3.94 -14.50 37.55
C ASN A 13 -4.30 -14.19 36.09
N SER A 14 -5.39 -14.77 35.62
CA SER A 14 -5.95 -14.50 34.30
C SER A 14 -6.51 -13.08 34.22
N THR A 15 -6.35 -12.41 33.08
CA THR A 15 -6.97 -11.09 32.83
C THR A 15 -8.50 -11.13 32.73
N LYS A 16 -9.11 -12.32 32.67
CA LYS A 16 -10.56 -12.48 32.77
C LYS A 16 -11.09 -12.37 34.21
N GLU A 17 -10.22 -12.48 35.21
CA GLU A 17 -10.58 -12.41 36.62
C GLU A 17 -10.30 -11.00 37.17
N SER A 18 -11.35 -10.31 37.61
CA SER A 18 -11.26 -8.94 38.15
C SER A 18 -10.76 -8.89 39.61
N VAL A 19 -10.71 -10.05 40.28
CA VAL A 19 -10.29 -10.21 41.68
C VAL A 19 -9.32 -11.38 41.78
N CYS A 20 -8.25 -11.20 42.56
CA CYS A 20 -7.29 -12.27 42.80
C CYS A 20 -7.92 -13.39 43.65
N PRO A 21 -8.05 -14.63 43.14
CA PRO A 21 -8.69 -15.73 43.88
C PRO A 21 -7.92 -16.13 45.14
N ALA A 22 -6.60 -15.93 45.18
CA ALA A 22 -5.77 -16.30 46.33
C ALA A 22 -5.88 -15.34 47.53
N CYS A 23 -6.24 -14.06 47.32
CA CYS A 23 -6.19 -13.07 48.41
C CYS A 23 -7.30 -12.01 48.38
N GLY A 24 -8.23 -12.09 47.43
CA GLY A 24 -9.43 -11.24 47.35
C GLY A 24 -9.19 -9.79 46.91
N THR A 25 -7.97 -9.40 46.53
CA THR A 25 -7.71 -8.01 46.08
C THR A 25 -8.16 -7.78 44.65
N SER A 26 -8.87 -6.68 44.41
CA SER A 26 -9.31 -6.28 43.06
C SER A 26 -8.16 -5.81 42.17
N PHE A 27 -8.26 -6.07 40.87
CA PHE A 27 -7.31 -5.64 39.85
C PHE A 27 -7.06 -4.12 39.86
N TRP A 28 -8.09 -3.31 40.13
CA TRP A 28 -8.06 -1.84 40.05
C TRP A 28 -7.26 -1.14 41.16
N SER A 29 -7.09 -1.76 42.34
CA SER A 29 -6.22 -1.19 43.38
C SER A 29 -4.73 -1.21 43.01
N THR A 30 -4.36 -2.03 42.02
CA THR A 30 -2.98 -2.30 41.60
C THR A 30 -2.43 -1.21 40.68
N GLN A 31 -3.27 -0.57 39.86
CA GLN A 31 -2.83 0.47 38.90
C GLN A 31 -2.66 1.87 39.50
N LYS A 32 -3.12 2.12 40.74
CA LYS A 32 -3.15 3.48 41.31
C LYS A 32 -1.77 3.99 41.79
N LYS A 33 -0.75 3.12 41.87
CA LYS A 33 0.59 3.45 42.44
C LYS A 33 1.61 3.93 41.40
N GLU A 34 1.42 3.66 40.10
CA GLU A 34 2.38 4.09 39.04
C GLU A 34 2.16 5.53 38.54
N ARG A 35 0.97 6.12 38.74
CA ARG A 35 0.67 7.49 38.25
C ARG A 35 1.38 8.63 38.99
N ARG A 36 2.08 8.36 40.10
CA ARG A 36 2.83 9.40 40.84
C ARG A 36 4.31 9.51 40.44
N GLY A 37 4.85 8.56 39.67
CA GLY A 37 6.26 8.58 39.24
C GLY A 37 6.56 9.43 37.99
N CYS A 38 5.62 9.54 37.04
CA CYS A 38 5.84 10.26 35.78
C CYS A 38 5.81 11.79 35.90
N LEU A 39 5.14 12.36 36.91
CA LEU A 39 4.96 13.81 36.99
C LEU A 39 6.24 14.54 37.40
N LEU A 40 7.14 13.90 38.17
CA LEU A 40 8.41 14.48 38.60
C LEU A 40 9.47 14.49 37.48
N LEU A 41 9.44 13.51 36.57
CA LEU A 41 10.37 13.44 35.43
C LEU A 41 10.07 14.48 34.34
N VAL A 42 8.80 14.81 34.11
CA VAL A 42 8.41 15.83 33.12
C VAL A 42 8.85 17.23 33.57
N VAL A 43 8.73 17.55 34.86
CA VAL A 43 9.13 18.87 35.39
C VAL A 43 10.65 19.06 35.35
N MET A 44 11.44 18.03 35.62
CA MET A 44 12.91 18.09 35.50
C MET A 44 13.39 18.31 34.04
N PHE A 45 12.70 17.75 33.05
CA PHE A 45 13.09 17.89 31.64
C PHE A 45 12.90 19.32 31.09
N PHE A 46 11.87 20.03 31.55
CA PHE A 46 11.62 21.41 31.15
C PHE A 46 12.62 22.41 31.75
N VAL A 47 13.12 22.17 32.97
CA VAL A 47 14.13 23.05 33.60
C VAL A 47 15.49 22.92 32.90
N VAL A 48 15.89 21.71 32.51
CA VAL A 48 17.17 21.48 31.80
C VAL A 48 17.15 22.07 30.39
N PHE A 49 16.04 21.97 29.66
CA PHE A 49 15.91 22.58 28.33
C PHE A 49 15.92 24.11 28.35
N TRP A 50 15.44 24.74 29.43
CA TRP A 50 15.46 26.19 29.57
C TRP A 50 16.86 26.73 29.89
N VAL A 51 17.69 25.97 30.63
CA VAL A 51 19.07 26.36 30.95
C VAL A 51 20.01 26.20 29.73
N ILE A 52 19.80 25.19 28.88
CA ILE A 52 20.61 25.01 27.65
C ILE A 52 20.28 26.08 26.59
N GLY A 53 19.06 26.64 26.60
CA GLY A 53 18.64 27.70 25.67
C GLY A 53 19.26 29.08 25.90
N GLN A 54 20.02 29.30 26.99
CA GLN A 54 20.61 30.60 27.34
C GLN A 54 22.14 30.64 27.23
N LEU A 55 22.81 29.59 26.73
CA LEU A 55 24.28 29.49 26.69
C LEU A 55 24.92 29.35 25.30
N SER A 56 24.17 29.54 24.21
CA SER A 56 24.75 29.61 22.86
C SER A 56 24.62 31.02 22.30
N GLY A 57 25.50 31.90 22.77
CA GLY A 57 25.76 33.22 22.18
C GLY A 57 26.65 33.13 20.94
N ASN A 58 26.33 34.01 19.99
CA ASN A 58 26.98 34.35 18.72
C ASN A 58 28.50 34.06 18.59
N GLU A 59 28.85 33.39 17.50
CA GLU A 59 30.03 33.76 16.70
C GLU A 59 29.71 33.53 15.21
N SER A 60 29.90 34.58 14.42
CA SER A 60 29.60 34.68 13.00
C SER A 60 30.74 34.14 12.16
N ASP A 61 30.45 33.27 11.18
CA ASP A 61 31.16 33.31 9.91
C ASP A 61 30.24 32.92 8.75
N SER A 62 30.41 33.66 7.66
CA SER A 62 29.48 33.81 6.55
C SER A 62 29.29 32.51 5.75
N GLN A 63 28.05 32.03 5.64
CA GLN A 63 27.64 31.19 4.52
C GLN A 63 26.48 31.84 3.78
N VAL A 64 26.75 32.09 2.50
CA VAL A 64 25.82 32.49 1.46
C VAL A 64 24.55 31.64 1.54
N ASN A 65 23.42 32.32 1.66
CA ASN A 65 22.08 31.74 1.64
C ASN A 65 21.86 30.95 0.33
N ASN A 66 21.99 29.64 0.38
CA ASN A 66 21.28 28.74 -0.54
C ASN A 66 20.12 28.12 0.24
N ILE A 67 19.01 28.84 0.26
CA ILE A 67 17.68 28.24 0.46
C ILE A 67 17.54 27.21 -0.67
N PRO A 68 17.30 25.91 -0.40
CA PRO A 68 16.98 24.99 -1.47
C PRO A 68 15.69 25.50 -2.12
N SER A 69 15.84 26.03 -3.34
CA SER A 69 14.73 26.42 -4.18
C SER A 69 13.76 25.25 -4.30
N LYS A 70 12.47 25.59 -4.39
CA LYS A 70 11.37 24.69 -4.74
C LYS A 70 11.60 23.95 -6.07
N ASP A 71 12.66 24.28 -6.80
CA ASP A 71 13.08 23.68 -8.07
C ASP A 71 13.80 22.32 -7.92
N HIS A 72 14.38 21.99 -6.75
CA HIS A 72 15.14 20.73 -6.61
C HIS A 72 14.28 19.47 -6.33
N ILE A 73 13.05 19.62 -5.85
CA ILE A 73 12.11 18.49 -5.65
C ILE A 73 11.32 18.21 -6.94
N SER A 74 11.15 19.22 -7.80
CA SER A 74 10.57 19.05 -9.12
C SER A 74 11.48 18.30 -10.09
N ASP A 75 12.80 18.45 -9.99
CA ASP A 75 13.72 17.80 -10.94
C ASP A 75 13.87 16.29 -10.73
N GLU A 76 13.82 15.77 -9.50
CA GLU A 76 13.90 14.31 -9.26
C GLU A 76 12.61 13.58 -9.67
N LEU A 77 11.45 14.26 -9.59
CA LEU A 77 10.17 13.75 -10.12
C LEU A 77 10.02 13.98 -11.64
N ALA A 78 10.53 15.09 -12.17
CA ALA A 78 10.55 15.35 -13.61
C ALA A 78 11.51 14.38 -14.34
N LEU A 79 12.61 13.98 -13.68
CA LEU A 79 13.54 12.99 -14.19
C LEU A 79 13.04 11.54 -14.01
N SER A 80 11.98 11.31 -13.22
CA SER A 80 11.39 9.98 -13.02
C SER A 80 10.16 9.70 -13.88
N GLY A 81 9.85 10.53 -14.90
CA GLY A 81 8.74 10.27 -15.82
C GLY A 81 7.35 10.22 -15.18
N VAL A 82 7.13 10.92 -14.06
CA VAL A 82 5.84 10.94 -13.34
C VAL A 82 5.00 12.21 -13.56
N ASP A 83 5.40 13.08 -14.47
CA ASP A 83 4.72 14.35 -14.80
C ASP A 83 3.26 14.15 -15.26
N LYS A 84 2.99 13.01 -15.91
CA LYS A 84 1.66 12.64 -16.41
C LYS A 84 0.85 11.78 -15.45
N ALA A 85 1.34 11.57 -14.22
CA ALA A 85 0.62 10.81 -13.22
C ALA A 85 -0.75 11.43 -12.92
N LYS A 86 -1.74 10.57 -12.73
CA LYS A 86 -3.11 10.92 -12.37
C LYS A 86 -3.42 10.46 -10.96
N PRO A 87 -4.46 11.02 -10.32
CA PRO A 87 -4.95 10.50 -9.05
C PRO A 87 -5.24 9.00 -9.15
N TYR A 88 -4.93 8.27 -8.08
CA TYR A 88 -5.19 6.84 -7.98
C TYR A 88 -5.78 6.51 -6.61
N SER A 89 -6.50 5.39 -6.54
CA SER A 89 -6.99 4.80 -5.29
C SER A 89 -6.20 3.53 -5.00
N PHE A 90 -5.80 3.36 -3.74
CA PHE A 90 -5.21 2.13 -3.24
C PHE A 90 -6.29 1.04 -3.10
N VAL A 91 -6.00 -0.17 -3.58
CA VAL A 91 -6.89 -1.34 -3.48
C VAL A 91 -6.42 -2.27 -2.36
N ARG A 92 -5.19 -2.77 -2.48
CA ARG A 92 -4.56 -3.70 -1.54
C ARG A 92 -3.06 -3.76 -1.77
N TYR A 93 -2.33 -4.37 -0.84
CA TYR A 93 -0.95 -4.80 -1.08
C TYR A 93 -0.73 -6.20 -0.53
N ASP A 94 0.24 -6.89 -1.12
CA ASP A 94 0.77 -8.15 -0.63
C ASP A 94 2.22 -7.90 -0.16
N ASP A 95 2.54 -8.31 1.08
CA ASP A 95 3.92 -8.35 1.56
C ASP A 95 4.60 -9.61 1.00
N ILE A 96 5.61 -9.39 0.17
CA ILE A 96 6.39 -10.43 -0.49
C ILE A 96 7.86 -10.37 -0.06
N SER A 97 8.11 -9.80 1.12
CA SER A 97 9.45 -9.67 1.71
C SER A 97 10.08 -11.03 1.92
N TYR A 98 11.35 -11.15 1.52
CA TYR A 98 12.09 -12.40 1.65
C TYR A 98 13.59 -12.11 1.80
N ALA A 99 14.29 -12.98 2.53
CA ALA A 99 15.72 -12.88 2.79
C ALA A 99 16.16 -11.50 3.31
N GLY A 100 15.39 -10.92 4.23
CA GLY A 100 15.70 -9.64 4.87
C GLY A 100 15.44 -8.39 4.02
N ARG A 101 15.04 -8.55 2.75
CA ARG A 101 14.64 -7.42 1.89
C ARG A 101 13.14 -7.17 2.01
N LYS A 102 12.75 -5.90 2.22
CA LYS A 102 11.37 -5.43 2.28
C LYS A 102 10.81 -5.27 0.87
N ARG A 103 9.76 -6.02 0.55
CA ARG A 103 9.22 -6.10 -0.80
C ARG A 103 7.71 -6.07 -0.77
N PHE A 104 7.11 -5.20 -1.57
CA PHE A 104 5.66 -5.05 -1.60
C PHE A 104 5.14 -5.17 -3.03
N LYS A 105 4.04 -5.89 -3.19
CA LYS A 105 3.23 -5.84 -4.41
C LYS A 105 1.98 -5.02 -4.12
N VAL A 106 1.79 -3.91 -4.80
CA VAL A 106 0.75 -2.92 -4.53
C VAL A 106 -0.23 -2.91 -5.71
N PHE A 107 -1.52 -2.84 -5.39
CA PHE A 107 -2.60 -2.84 -6.36
C PHE A 107 -3.35 -1.53 -6.24
N ILE A 108 -3.48 -0.83 -7.37
CA ILE A 108 -4.11 0.49 -7.45
C ILE A 108 -5.10 0.53 -8.60
N VAL A 109 -5.98 1.52 -8.58
CA VAL A 109 -6.85 1.90 -9.71
C VAL A 109 -6.70 3.39 -10.00
N SER A 110 -6.77 3.79 -11.26
CA SER A 110 -6.75 5.20 -11.66
C SER A 110 -7.67 5.40 -12.88
N PRO A 111 -8.93 5.78 -12.67
CA PRO A 111 -9.91 5.96 -13.75
C PRO A 111 -9.51 7.03 -14.79
N GLU A 112 -8.66 7.98 -14.40
CA GLU A 112 -8.18 9.08 -15.24
C GLU A 112 -6.94 8.73 -16.08
N SER A 113 -6.26 7.62 -15.77
CA SER A 113 -5.10 7.14 -16.53
C SER A 113 -5.55 6.31 -17.74
N GLN A 114 -5.85 6.99 -18.85
CA GLN A 114 -6.48 6.34 -20.01
C GLN A 114 -5.51 5.97 -21.14
N ASP A 115 -4.31 6.55 -21.15
CA ASP A 115 -3.29 6.32 -22.15
C ASP A 115 -2.05 5.64 -21.56
N LEU A 116 -1.18 5.18 -22.45
CA LEU A 116 0.01 4.40 -22.10
C LEU A 116 0.94 5.16 -21.14
N GLU A 117 1.09 6.46 -21.32
CA GLU A 117 2.03 7.29 -20.57
C GLU A 117 1.47 7.66 -19.20
N SER A 118 0.23 8.15 -19.13
CA SER A 118 -0.41 8.48 -17.86
C SER A 118 -0.54 7.26 -16.93
N ARG A 119 -0.76 6.06 -17.48
CA ARG A 119 -0.76 4.81 -16.71
C ARG A 119 0.62 4.46 -16.15
N ALA A 120 1.66 4.58 -16.98
CA ALA A 120 3.04 4.34 -16.57
C ALA A 120 3.44 5.33 -15.46
N SER A 121 3.27 6.62 -15.70
CA SER A 121 3.57 7.69 -14.75
C SER A 121 2.82 7.52 -13.43
N THR A 122 1.54 7.13 -13.46
CA THR A 122 0.75 6.89 -12.25
C THR A 122 1.26 5.69 -11.44
N ALA A 123 1.57 4.58 -12.11
CA ALA A 123 2.11 3.41 -11.43
C ALA A 123 3.53 3.67 -10.88
N MET A 124 4.35 4.44 -11.60
CA MET A 124 5.66 4.90 -11.11
C MET A 124 5.52 5.80 -9.89
N ALA A 125 4.62 6.79 -9.92
CA ALA A 125 4.38 7.68 -8.79
C ALA A 125 3.98 6.90 -7.53
N ALA A 126 3.05 5.95 -7.68
CA ALA A 126 2.66 5.05 -6.59
C ALA A 126 3.83 4.19 -6.09
N ALA A 127 4.71 3.72 -6.98
CA ALA A 127 5.88 2.93 -6.58
C ALA A 127 6.87 3.75 -5.73
N ILE A 128 7.14 5.00 -6.13
CA ILE A 128 8.00 5.93 -5.38
C ILE A 128 7.38 6.24 -4.01
N GLU A 129 6.08 6.53 -3.97
CA GLU A 129 5.36 6.82 -2.73
C GLU A 129 5.45 5.65 -1.74
N TRP A 130 5.13 4.44 -2.19
CA TRP A 130 5.19 3.23 -1.38
C TRP A 130 6.61 2.88 -0.94
N GLN A 131 7.60 3.10 -1.82
CA GLN A 131 9.00 2.87 -1.49
C GLN A 131 9.43 3.80 -0.34
N LYS A 132 9.08 5.08 -0.42
CA LYS A 132 9.38 6.07 0.63
C LYS A 132 8.64 5.77 1.93
N GLU A 133 7.35 5.48 1.85
CA GLU A 133 6.50 5.21 3.02
C GLU A 133 6.95 3.96 3.79
N LYS A 134 7.21 2.86 3.08
CA LYS A 134 7.57 1.57 3.71
C LYS A 134 9.06 1.38 3.91
N ARG A 135 9.89 2.27 3.34
CA ARG A 135 11.34 2.08 3.17
C ARG A 135 11.61 0.72 2.54
N ALA A 136 10.92 0.45 1.45
CA ALA A 136 11.00 -0.82 0.74
C ALA A 136 12.27 -0.88 -0.10
N ASP A 137 12.83 -2.08 -0.24
CA ASP A 137 13.92 -2.36 -1.16
C ASP A 137 13.40 -2.64 -2.56
N PHE A 138 12.13 -3.09 -2.67
CA PHE A 138 11.46 -3.35 -3.92
C PHE A 138 9.94 -3.08 -3.83
N VAL A 139 9.37 -2.45 -4.85
CA VAL A 139 7.92 -2.25 -4.98
C VAL A 139 7.47 -2.65 -6.39
N SER A 140 6.47 -3.51 -6.48
CA SER A 140 5.79 -3.86 -7.73
C SER A 140 4.37 -3.30 -7.70
N VAL A 141 4.07 -2.32 -8.54
CA VAL A 141 2.75 -1.69 -8.64
C VAL A 141 2.01 -2.29 -9.83
N LEU A 142 0.78 -2.76 -9.59
CA LEU A 142 -0.14 -3.20 -10.63
C LEU A 142 -1.33 -2.23 -10.69
N LEU A 143 -1.48 -1.57 -11.84
CA LEU A 143 -2.65 -0.74 -12.12
C LEU A 143 -3.77 -1.63 -12.68
N LEU A 144 -4.85 -1.74 -11.92
CA LEU A 144 -6.01 -2.56 -12.24
C LEU A 144 -7.09 -1.75 -12.97
N PRO A 145 -7.92 -2.40 -13.82
CA PRO A 145 -9.06 -1.73 -14.46
C PRO A 145 -10.19 -1.43 -13.46
N THR A 146 -10.45 -2.32 -12.50
CA THR A 146 -11.41 -2.12 -11.41
C THR A 146 -10.84 -2.56 -10.07
N GLU A 147 -11.40 -2.08 -8.96
CA GLU A 147 -10.92 -2.39 -7.60
C GLU A 147 -11.00 -3.89 -7.26
N ASN A 148 -12.01 -4.58 -7.78
CA ASN A 148 -12.19 -6.02 -7.57
C ASN A 148 -11.51 -6.87 -8.65
N SER A 149 -10.68 -6.26 -9.50
CA SER A 149 -9.92 -6.99 -10.52
C SER A 149 -8.87 -7.90 -9.91
N GLU A 150 -8.66 -9.04 -10.54
CA GLU A 150 -7.50 -9.88 -10.27
C GLU A 150 -6.25 -9.29 -10.94
N GLY A 151 -5.07 -9.59 -10.39
CA GLY A 151 -3.82 -9.00 -10.87
C GLY A 151 -3.40 -9.42 -12.29
N SER A 152 -4.06 -10.42 -12.89
CA SER A 152 -3.68 -10.98 -14.20
C SER A 152 -3.96 -10.04 -15.37
N TYR A 153 -5.07 -9.30 -15.38
CA TYR A 153 -5.44 -8.36 -16.46
C TYR A 153 -5.28 -6.90 -16.03
N ARG A 154 -4.02 -6.54 -15.74
CA ARG A 154 -3.57 -5.20 -15.36
C ARG A 154 -3.38 -4.30 -16.59
N LEU A 155 -3.62 -3.00 -16.40
CA LEU A 155 -3.41 -1.95 -17.41
C LEU A 155 -1.97 -1.41 -17.40
N ALA A 156 -1.28 -1.50 -16.27
CA ALA A 156 0.15 -1.23 -16.17
C ALA A 156 0.78 -2.05 -15.04
N MET A 157 2.09 -2.24 -15.13
CA MET A 157 2.93 -2.87 -14.12
C MET A 157 4.26 -2.12 -14.04
N VAL A 158 4.63 -1.72 -12.83
CA VAL A 158 5.91 -1.05 -12.58
C VAL A 158 6.62 -1.76 -11.46
N ASP A 159 7.83 -2.23 -11.73
CA ASP A 159 8.74 -2.73 -10.72
C ASP A 159 9.81 -1.67 -10.45
N TYR A 160 9.99 -1.32 -9.18
CA TYR A 160 10.95 -0.33 -8.72
C TYR A 160 11.87 -0.94 -7.65
N SER A 161 13.18 -0.90 -7.92
CA SER A 161 14.24 -1.31 -6.99
C SER A 161 15.30 -0.20 -6.94
N PRO A 162 15.33 0.66 -5.90
CA PRO A 162 16.25 1.80 -5.85
C PRO A 162 17.74 1.41 -5.94
N ASP A 163 18.07 0.22 -5.43
CA ASP A 163 19.39 -0.39 -5.42
C ASP A 163 19.74 -1.14 -6.74
N GLY A 164 18.80 -1.25 -7.68
CA GLY A 164 18.99 -1.97 -8.94
C GLY A 164 19.17 -3.48 -8.77
N CYS A 165 18.71 -4.05 -7.66
CA CYS A 165 18.83 -5.48 -7.34
C CYS A 165 17.54 -6.27 -7.55
N GLY A 166 16.51 -5.66 -8.14
CA GLY A 166 15.18 -6.23 -8.35
C GLY A 166 14.67 -7.00 -7.12
N THR A 167 14.14 -8.20 -7.35
CA THR A 167 13.67 -9.13 -6.31
C THR A 167 14.77 -10.07 -5.78
N GLY A 168 16.02 -9.95 -6.24
CA GLY A 168 17.05 -10.98 -6.08
C GLY A 168 18.32 -10.52 -5.36
N ALA A 169 19.34 -11.39 -5.43
CA ALA A 169 20.71 -11.13 -4.98
C ALA A 169 21.62 -10.62 -6.12
N VAL A 170 21.25 -10.90 -7.37
CA VAL A 170 21.98 -10.40 -8.55
C VAL A 170 21.43 -9.02 -8.89
N CYS A 171 22.31 -8.02 -8.89
CA CYS A 171 21.98 -6.66 -9.27
C CYS A 171 22.42 -6.41 -10.70
N ASP A 172 21.48 -6.04 -11.55
CA ASP A 172 21.71 -5.63 -12.95
C ASP A 172 21.74 -4.11 -13.09
N ASN A 173 21.69 -3.38 -11.96
CA ASN A 173 21.59 -1.93 -11.84
C ASN A 173 20.31 -1.36 -12.47
N LYS A 174 19.34 -2.20 -12.85
CA LYS A 174 18.09 -1.76 -13.44
C LYS A 174 17.12 -1.38 -12.34
N LYS A 175 16.85 -0.08 -12.21
CA LYS A 175 15.97 0.44 -11.15
C LYS A 175 14.50 0.31 -11.50
N TRP A 176 14.16 0.43 -12.77
CA TRP A 176 12.78 0.46 -13.25
C TRP A 176 12.53 -0.68 -14.23
N THR A 177 11.36 -1.30 -14.13
CA THR A 177 10.77 -2.04 -15.23
C THR A 177 9.34 -1.56 -15.39
N ILE A 178 9.06 -0.91 -16.52
CA ILE A 178 7.78 -0.25 -16.77
C ILE A 178 7.10 -0.95 -17.93
N LEU A 179 5.91 -1.49 -17.66
CA LEU A 179 5.04 -2.10 -18.65
C LEU A 179 3.68 -1.39 -18.62
N SER A 180 3.16 -0.97 -19.76
CA SER A 180 1.89 -0.24 -19.81
C SER A 180 1.07 -0.63 -21.05
N SER A 181 -0.25 -0.57 -20.92
CA SER A 181 -1.21 -0.87 -21.98
C SER A 181 -1.78 0.41 -22.58
N ASP A 182 -2.06 0.39 -23.89
CA ASP A 182 -2.84 1.39 -24.60
C ASP A 182 -4.33 1.00 -24.77
N VAL A 183 -4.76 -0.11 -24.16
CA VAL A 183 -6.17 -0.54 -24.21
C VAL A 183 -7.07 0.51 -23.60
N ILE A 184 -8.04 1.00 -24.35
CA ILE A 184 -9.06 1.94 -23.86
C ILE A 184 -10.32 1.15 -23.52
N LEU A 185 -10.72 1.16 -22.25
CA LEU A 185 -11.92 0.49 -21.77
C LEU A 185 -13.06 1.49 -21.61
N THR A 186 -14.20 1.19 -22.21
CA THR A 186 -15.43 1.94 -22.02
C THR A 186 -16.00 1.70 -20.62
N LYS A 187 -16.89 2.60 -20.16
CA LYS A 187 -17.62 2.42 -18.88
C LYS A 187 -18.36 1.09 -18.82
N SER A 188 -19.00 0.67 -19.91
CA SER A 188 -19.71 -0.63 -19.99
C SER A 188 -18.77 -1.83 -19.87
N GLN A 189 -17.56 -1.74 -20.44
CA GLN A 189 -16.54 -2.78 -20.30
C GLN A 189 -16.01 -2.86 -18.87
N LEU A 190 -15.72 -1.73 -18.23
CA LEU A 190 -15.32 -1.68 -16.82
C LEU A 190 -16.40 -2.27 -15.89
N GLN A 191 -17.67 -1.95 -16.13
CA GLN A 191 -18.80 -2.55 -15.41
C GLN A 191 -18.89 -4.05 -15.63
N SER A 192 -18.69 -4.51 -16.88
CA SER A 192 -18.66 -5.95 -17.20
C SER A 192 -17.52 -6.65 -16.47
N ILE A 193 -16.32 -6.06 -16.41
CA ILE A 193 -15.17 -6.61 -15.66
C ILE A 193 -15.52 -6.72 -14.17
N SER A 194 -16.09 -5.66 -13.59
CA SER A 194 -16.49 -5.67 -12.18
C SER A 194 -17.47 -6.80 -11.86
N LEU A 195 -18.55 -6.93 -12.65
CA LEU A 195 -19.53 -7.98 -12.45
C LEU A 195 -18.94 -9.37 -12.72
N TRP A 196 -18.07 -9.50 -13.72
CA TRP A 196 -17.38 -10.76 -13.99
C TRP A 196 -16.62 -11.24 -12.74
N ASN A 197 -15.84 -10.37 -12.12
CA ASN A 197 -15.01 -10.73 -10.97
C ASN A 197 -15.81 -11.01 -9.70
N GLU A 198 -16.91 -10.29 -9.52
CA GLU A 198 -17.82 -10.53 -8.40
C GLU A 198 -18.56 -11.86 -8.52
N TYR A 199 -18.98 -12.25 -9.74
CA TYR A 199 -19.88 -13.38 -9.93
C TYR A 199 -19.22 -14.64 -10.49
N LYS A 200 -18.02 -14.58 -11.09
CA LYS A 200 -17.41 -15.76 -11.73
C LYS A 200 -17.32 -16.98 -10.82
N LYS A 201 -17.00 -16.79 -9.53
CA LYS A 201 -16.92 -17.89 -8.55
C LYS A 201 -18.30 -18.50 -8.23
N LYS A 202 -19.37 -17.71 -8.32
CA LYS A 202 -20.75 -18.17 -8.07
C LYS A 202 -21.31 -18.97 -9.26
N PHE A 203 -20.78 -18.71 -10.46
CA PHE A 203 -21.17 -19.42 -11.68
C PHE A 203 -20.25 -20.60 -12.00
N ALA A 204 -19.08 -20.68 -11.39
CA ALA A 204 -18.17 -21.82 -11.54
C ALA A 204 -18.85 -23.14 -11.15
N GLY A 205 -18.45 -24.22 -11.81
CA GLY A 205 -18.92 -25.58 -11.52
C GLY A 205 -18.51 -26.06 -10.13
N ASN A 206 -18.93 -27.28 -9.79
CA ASN A 206 -18.60 -27.92 -8.51
C ASN A 206 -17.08 -28.14 -8.32
N ASP A 207 -16.33 -28.17 -9.41
CA ASP A 207 -14.87 -28.22 -9.46
C ASP A 207 -14.19 -26.84 -9.31
N GLY A 208 -14.98 -25.76 -9.22
CA GLY A 208 -14.50 -24.39 -9.16
C GLY A 208 -14.05 -23.83 -10.51
N ILE A 209 -14.29 -24.54 -11.61
CA ILE A 209 -13.90 -24.13 -12.96
C ILE A 209 -15.08 -23.44 -13.64
N LEU A 210 -14.80 -22.34 -14.34
CA LEU A 210 -15.80 -21.65 -15.17
C LEU A 210 -15.69 -22.17 -16.61
N ASP A 211 -16.35 -23.28 -16.89
CA ASP A 211 -16.40 -23.86 -18.24
C ASP A 211 -17.29 -23.05 -19.19
N LEU A 212 -17.23 -23.34 -20.50
CA LEU A 212 -17.98 -22.62 -21.55
C LEU A 212 -19.49 -22.50 -21.28
N LYS A 213 -20.11 -23.53 -20.67
CA LYS A 213 -21.54 -23.53 -20.36
C LYS A 213 -21.86 -22.57 -19.20
N GLU A 214 -21.04 -22.57 -18.17
CA GLU A 214 -21.12 -21.70 -16.99
C GLU A 214 -20.78 -20.25 -17.36
N GLU A 215 -19.77 -20.07 -18.21
CA GLU A 215 -19.39 -18.79 -18.79
C GLU A 215 -20.55 -18.17 -19.58
N LYS A 216 -21.26 -18.96 -20.39
CA LYS A 216 -22.45 -18.51 -21.12
C LYS A 216 -23.55 -18.03 -20.16
N LYS A 217 -23.77 -18.74 -19.04
CA LYS A 217 -24.75 -18.33 -18.01
C LYS A 217 -24.32 -17.02 -17.34
N LEU A 218 -23.03 -16.87 -17.02
CA LEU A 218 -22.48 -15.64 -16.45
C LEU A 218 -22.64 -14.46 -17.41
N LYS A 219 -22.32 -14.65 -18.70
CA LYS A 219 -22.54 -13.63 -19.74
C LYS A 219 -24.01 -13.22 -19.85
N GLN A 220 -24.93 -14.19 -19.82
CA GLN A 220 -26.37 -13.89 -19.81
C GLN A 220 -26.81 -13.13 -18.56
N PHE A 221 -26.24 -13.45 -17.39
CA PHE A 221 -26.49 -12.72 -16.16
C PHE A 221 -26.01 -11.26 -16.26
N ILE A 222 -24.76 -11.05 -16.67
CA ILE A 222 -24.17 -9.70 -16.83
C ILE A 222 -24.94 -8.88 -17.87
N SER A 223 -25.29 -9.49 -19.01
CA SER A 223 -26.12 -8.87 -20.05
C SER A 223 -27.44 -8.32 -19.50
N LYS A 224 -28.12 -9.07 -18.64
CA LYS A 224 -29.34 -8.61 -17.98
C LYS A 224 -29.09 -7.48 -16.97
N GLN A 225 -28.00 -7.56 -16.20
CA GLN A 225 -27.64 -6.52 -15.21
C GLN A 225 -27.30 -5.19 -15.88
N LEU A 226 -26.61 -5.22 -17.01
CA LEU A 226 -26.17 -4.02 -17.73
C LEU A 226 -27.16 -3.56 -18.81
N ASN A 227 -28.21 -4.33 -19.06
CA ASN A 227 -29.16 -4.11 -20.15
C ASN A 227 -28.47 -3.95 -21.53
N ILE A 228 -27.52 -4.85 -21.82
CA ILE A 228 -26.78 -4.91 -23.09
C ILE A 228 -26.96 -6.28 -23.76
N PRO A 229 -26.81 -6.40 -25.09
CA PRO A 229 -26.80 -7.71 -25.75
C PRO A 229 -25.69 -8.62 -25.20
N VAL A 230 -25.96 -9.93 -25.10
CA VAL A 230 -24.99 -10.93 -24.57
C VAL A 230 -23.67 -10.90 -25.33
N LYS A 231 -23.71 -10.65 -26.65
CA LYS A 231 -22.52 -10.54 -27.50
C LYS A 231 -21.63 -9.32 -27.17
N ASP A 232 -22.19 -8.32 -26.50
CA ASP A 232 -21.50 -7.07 -26.15
C ASP A 232 -20.97 -7.12 -24.69
N VAL A 233 -21.23 -8.21 -23.96
CA VAL A 233 -20.66 -8.44 -22.63
C VAL A 233 -19.16 -8.69 -22.75
N PHE A 234 -18.39 -7.77 -22.18
CA PHE A 234 -16.94 -7.87 -22.19
C PHE A 234 -16.46 -8.96 -21.23
N THR A 235 -15.57 -9.82 -21.73
CA THR A 235 -14.91 -10.86 -20.94
C THR A 235 -13.49 -10.40 -20.62
N PRO A 236 -13.09 -10.27 -19.34
CA PRO A 236 -11.72 -9.90 -18.99
C PRO A 236 -10.73 -10.93 -19.51
N ASP A 237 -9.66 -10.45 -20.14
CA ASP A 237 -8.50 -11.24 -20.57
C ASP A 237 -7.21 -10.43 -20.32
N ILE A 238 -6.05 -11.07 -20.39
CA ILE A 238 -4.75 -10.43 -20.22
C ILE A 238 -4.58 -9.32 -21.26
N PHE A 239 -4.46 -8.08 -20.79
CA PHE A 239 -4.19 -6.95 -21.68
C PHE A 239 -2.75 -6.96 -22.16
N PRO A 240 -2.50 -6.66 -23.45
CA PRO A 240 -1.15 -6.52 -23.96
C PRO A 240 -0.46 -5.35 -23.25
N LEU A 241 0.74 -5.62 -22.75
CA LEU A 241 1.60 -4.61 -22.14
C LEU A 241 2.81 -4.36 -23.04
N LYS A 242 3.14 -3.09 -23.22
CA LYS A 242 4.33 -2.63 -23.93
C LYS A 242 5.36 -2.20 -22.90
N LYS A 243 6.62 -2.57 -23.13
CA LYS A 243 7.73 -2.04 -22.34
C LYS A 243 7.90 -0.56 -22.68
N ILE A 244 7.96 0.26 -21.65
CA ILE A 244 8.31 1.68 -21.78
C ILE A 244 9.79 1.78 -21.48
N GLU A 245 10.54 2.39 -22.40
CA GLU A 245 11.95 2.67 -22.18
C GLU A 245 12.05 3.91 -21.31
N ASP A 246 12.80 3.73 -20.23
CA ASP A 246 13.26 4.73 -19.27
C ASP A 246 14.50 5.48 -19.79
#